data_AF-A0A317MDG8-F1
#
_entry.id   AF-A0A317MDG8-F1
#
_cell.length_a   1.000
_cell.length_b   1.000
_cell.length_c   1.000
_cell.angle_alpha   90.00
_cell.angle_beta   90.00
_cell.angle_gamma   90.00
#
_symmetry.space_group_name_H-M   'P 1'
#
loop_
_entity.id
_entity.type
_entity.pdbx_description
1 polymer ?
#
loop_
_entity_poly.entity_id
_entity_poly.type
_entity_poly.pdbx_seq_one_letter_code
_entity_poly.pdbx_strand_id
1 'polypeptide(L)'
;MKQIIALLAGLFLTHAVLAQDVYTCRNTALSFFSATPVEDIDATSDKGLSAINLKTGEVYFKVAVNTFKFRKQLMEEHFNENYLESDKYPNAIFKGKIVSPPDLHKDGTYEVMVDGTLSLHGVDKPYREKAVITVKDGKPAANAKFNVKLVDHRIKIPTLVIKNIAEVVEVTVKAAYTTAT
;
A
#
# COMPACT_ATOMS: atom_id res chain seq x y z
N MET A 1 -9.34 48.16 -34.17
CA MET A 1 -8.73 46.82 -34.36
C MET A 1 -7.65 46.48 -33.33
N LYS A 2 -6.74 47.40 -32.95
CA LYS A 2 -5.69 47.16 -31.94
C LYS A 2 -6.21 46.80 -30.52
N GLN A 3 -7.35 47.36 -30.13
CA GLN A 3 -8.04 47.11 -28.84
C GLN A 3 -8.71 45.72 -28.78
N ILE A 4 -9.14 45.19 -29.93
CA ILE A 4 -9.80 43.86 -30.01
C ILE A 4 -8.75 42.73 -29.95
N ILE A 5 -7.56 42.97 -30.50
CA ILE A 5 -6.43 42.03 -30.40
C ILE A 5 -5.93 41.93 -28.95
N ALA A 6 -5.94 43.03 -28.19
CA ALA A 6 -5.60 43.03 -26.77
C ALA A 6 -6.63 42.27 -25.90
N LEU A 7 -7.92 42.30 -26.28
CA LEU A 7 -8.98 41.56 -25.60
C LEU A 7 -8.95 40.05 -25.90
N LEU A 8 -8.58 39.64 -27.11
CA LEU A 8 -8.38 38.21 -27.42
C LEU A 8 -7.11 37.63 -26.78
N ALA A 9 -6.08 38.43 -26.54
CA ALA A 9 -4.85 37.99 -25.88
C ALA A 9 -5.01 37.74 -24.36
N GLY A 10 -6.03 38.33 -23.73
CA GLY A 10 -6.32 38.15 -22.29
C GLY A 10 -7.09 36.86 -21.94
N LEU A 11 -7.69 36.18 -22.94
CA LEU A 11 -8.62 35.06 -22.68
C LEU A 11 -7.92 33.70 -22.47
N PHE A 12 -6.59 33.62 -22.62
CA PHE A 12 -5.84 32.35 -22.53
C PHE A 12 -5.15 32.06 -21.17
N LEU A 13 -5.39 32.88 -20.14
CA LEU A 13 -4.64 32.82 -18.88
C LEU A 13 -5.36 32.19 -17.67
N THR A 14 -6.51 31.54 -17.86
CA THR A 14 -7.21 30.84 -16.78
C THR A 14 -7.22 29.33 -16.98
N HIS A 15 -6.03 28.73 -17.05
CA HIS A 15 -5.91 27.31 -16.70
C HIS A 15 -6.06 27.23 -15.18
N ALA A 16 -7.30 27.10 -14.70
CA ALA A 16 -7.53 26.62 -13.35
C ALA A 16 -6.80 25.27 -13.25
N VAL A 17 -5.70 25.25 -12.51
CA VAL A 17 -5.00 24.02 -12.14
C VAL A 17 -6.02 23.21 -11.35
N LEU A 18 -6.70 22.28 -12.00
CA LEU A 18 -7.49 21.28 -11.31
C LEU A 18 -6.49 20.50 -10.48
N ALA A 19 -6.58 20.64 -9.15
CA ALA A 19 -5.82 19.79 -8.25
C ALA A 19 -6.15 18.33 -8.62
N GLN A 20 -5.11 17.56 -8.94
CA GLN A 20 -5.28 16.17 -9.30
C GLN A 20 -5.68 15.42 -8.03
N ASP A 21 -6.91 14.93 -7.94
CA ASP A 21 -7.37 14.23 -6.73
C ASP A 21 -6.69 12.85 -6.57
N VAL A 22 -6.22 12.23 -7.66
CA VAL A 22 -5.71 10.85 -7.66
C VAL A 22 -4.20 10.79 -7.90
N TYR A 23 -3.50 10.15 -6.97
CA TYR A 23 -2.06 9.90 -7.03
C TYR A 23 -1.76 8.40 -7.01
N THR A 24 -0.64 8.00 -7.62
CA THR A 24 -0.24 6.59 -7.73
C THR A 24 1.23 6.39 -7.36
N CYS A 25 1.58 5.18 -6.94
CA CYS A 25 2.94 4.75 -6.65
C CYS A 25 3.14 3.35 -7.27
N ARG A 26 4.07 3.22 -8.22
CA ARG A 26 4.33 1.94 -8.93
C ARG A 26 5.44 1.09 -8.28
N ASN A 27 6.11 1.65 -7.29
CA ASN A 27 7.21 1.07 -6.54
C ASN A 27 6.92 1.14 -5.04
N THR A 28 5.69 0.80 -4.66
CA THR A 28 5.31 0.73 -3.25
C THR A 28 6.18 -0.33 -2.59
N ALA A 29 6.88 0.08 -1.52
CA ALA A 29 7.75 -0.80 -0.76
C ALA A 29 6.93 -1.52 0.30
N LEU A 30 6.97 -2.85 0.28
CA LEU A 30 6.39 -3.71 1.30
C LEU A 30 7.50 -4.49 1.95
N SER A 31 7.43 -4.64 3.26
CA SER A 31 8.33 -5.48 4.02
C SER A 31 7.59 -6.15 5.15
N PHE A 32 7.97 -7.36 5.50
CA PHE A 32 7.51 -7.96 6.74
C PHE A 32 8.67 -8.57 7.50
N PHE A 33 8.48 -8.61 8.82
CA PHE A 33 9.43 -9.18 9.76
C PHE A 33 8.67 -10.05 10.76
N SER A 34 9.19 -11.26 10.97
CA SER A 34 8.70 -12.21 11.97
C SER A 34 9.90 -12.78 12.70
N ALA A 35 10.09 -12.38 13.96
CA ALA A 35 11.09 -12.99 14.83
C ALA A 35 10.50 -14.18 15.59
N THR A 36 11.25 -15.26 15.65
CA THR A 36 10.98 -16.38 16.55
C THR A 36 12.24 -16.76 17.32
N PRO A 37 12.14 -17.54 18.42
CA PRO A 37 13.33 -17.98 19.15
C PRO A 37 14.32 -18.82 18.31
N VAL A 38 13.87 -19.33 17.16
CA VAL A 38 14.65 -20.24 16.31
C VAL A 38 15.23 -19.49 15.11
N GLU A 39 14.41 -18.71 14.41
CA GLU A 39 14.83 -18.03 13.19
C GLU A 39 14.01 -16.76 12.93
N ASP A 40 14.70 -15.72 12.47
CA ASP A 40 14.10 -14.49 11.97
C ASP A 40 13.74 -14.66 10.49
N ILE A 41 12.54 -14.22 10.12
CA ILE A 41 12.05 -14.21 8.75
C ILE A 41 11.82 -12.76 8.34
N ASP A 42 12.60 -12.29 7.37
CA ASP A 42 12.42 -11.00 6.71
C ASP A 42 12.27 -11.15 5.20
N ALA A 43 11.34 -10.40 4.62
CA ALA A 43 11.22 -10.28 3.17
C ALA A 43 10.80 -8.88 2.75
N THR A 44 11.15 -8.51 1.52
CA THR A 44 10.85 -7.19 0.95
C THR A 44 10.37 -7.31 -0.49
N SER A 45 9.51 -6.39 -0.91
CA SER A 45 9.13 -6.19 -2.32
C SER A 45 9.03 -4.69 -2.60
N ASP A 46 9.61 -4.25 -3.70
CA ASP A 46 9.48 -2.89 -4.25
C ASP A 46 8.56 -2.87 -5.49
N LYS A 47 7.83 -3.97 -5.74
CA LYS A 47 6.97 -4.16 -6.92
C LYS A 47 5.49 -3.94 -6.62
N GLY A 48 5.19 -3.31 -5.48
CA GLY A 48 3.83 -2.97 -5.11
C GLY A 48 3.28 -1.79 -5.94
N LEU A 49 1.99 -1.84 -6.21
CA LEU A 49 1.22 -0.75 -6.80
C LEU A 49 0.32 -0.16 -5.72
N SER A 50 0.27 1.16 -5.61
CA SER A 50 -0.65 1.87 -4.72
C SER A 50 -1.31 3.05 -5.44
N ALA A 51 -2.53 3.36 -5.04
CA ALA A 51 -3.25 4.57 -5.45
C ALA A 51 -3.96 5.19 -4.25
N ILE A 52 -4.02 6.52 -4.21
CA ILE A 52 -4.75 7.29 -3.20
C ILE A 52 -5.54 8.40 -3.89
N ASN A 53 -6.79 8.58 -3.47
CA ASN A 53 -7.60 9.74 -3.83
C ASN A 53 -7.64 10.71 -2.64
N LEU A 54 -7.02 11.88 -2.78
CA LEU A 54 -6.87 12.87 -1.71
C LEU A 54 -8.20 13.53 -1.31
N LYS A 55 -9.19 13.52 -2.21
CA LYS A 55 -10.51 14.10 -1.98
C LYS A 55 -11.46 13.11 -1.33
N THR A 56 -11.50 11.86 -1.81
CA THR A 56 -12.42 10.84 -1.27
C THR A 56 -11.81 10.08 -0.10
N GLY A 57 -10.48 10.10 0.04
CA GLY A 57 -9.74 9.29 1.00
C GLY A 57 -9.64 7.81 0.60
N GLU A 58 -10.05 7.42 -0.61
CA GLU A 58 -9.93 6.04 -1.08
C GLU A 58 -8.47 5.65 -1.28
N VAL A 59 -8.12 4.44 -0.84
CA VAL A 59 -6.78 3.88 -0.93
C VAL A 59 -6.85 2.48 -1.53
N TYR A 60 -5.91 2.18 -2.42
CA TYR A 60 -5.74 0.89 -3.03
C TYR A 60 -4.28 0.48 -2.93
N PHE A 61 -4.00 -0.78 -2.57
CA PHE A 61 -2.70 -1.37 -2.83
C PHE A 61 -2.81 -2.78 -3.39
N LYS A 62 -1.82 -3.17 -4.18
CA LYS A 62 -1.67 -4.51 -4.75
C LYS A 62 -0.19 -4.87 -4.82
N VAL A 63 0.16 -6.08 -4.40
CA VAL A 63 1.48 -6.65 -4.60
C VAL A 63 1.34 -8.08 -5.14
N ALA A 64 2.19 -8.43 -6.10
CA ALA A 64 2.30 -9.82 -6.53
C ALA A 64 3.14 -10.59 -5.49
N VAL A 65 2.60 -11.67 -4.94
CA VAL A 65 3.20 -12.39 -3.81
C VAL A 65 4.60 -12.92 -4.15
N ASN A 66 4.78 -13.43 -5.35
CA ASN A 66 6.08 -13.95 -5.82
C ASN A 66 7.17 -12.89 -6.03
N THR A 67 6.88 -11.61 -5.79
CA THR A 67 7.88 -10.54 -5.87
C THR A 67 8.62 -10.31 -4.55
N PHE A 68 8.17 -10.92 -3.45
CA PHE A 68 8.87 -10.84 -2.18
C PHE A 68 10.22 -11.58 -2.26
N LYS A 69 11.28 -10.89 -1.84
CA LYS A 69 12.65 -11.40 -1.79
C LYS A 69 13.07 -11.67 -0.36
N PHE A 70 13.59 -12.87 -0.16
CA PHE A 70 14.09 -13.37 1.11
C PHE A 70 15.60 -13.52 1.06
N ARG A 71 16.26 -13.56 2.22
CA ARG A 71 17.70 -13.83 2.30
C ARG A 71 18.08 -15.23 1.85
N LYS A 72 17.22 -16.21 2.13
CA LYS A 72 17.41 -17.62 1.77
C LYS A 72 16.41 -18.01 0.69
N GLN A 73 16.90 -18.52 -0.43
CA GLN A 73 16.06 -18.96 -1.53
C GLN A 73 15.04 -20.02 -1.11
N LEU A 74 15.43 -20.98 -0.26
CA LEU A 74 14.51 -22.01 0.23
C LEU A 74 13.34 -21.44 1.06
N MET A 75 13.53 -20.31 1.75
CA MET A 75 12.44 -19.62 2.44
C MET A 75 11.48 -18.96 1.45
N GLU A 76 12.01 -18.37 0.38
CA GLU A 76 11.21 -17.81 -0.72
C GLU A 76 10.38 -18.90 -1.41
N GLU A 77 10.97 -20.07 -1.67
CA GLU A 77 10.27 -21.23 -2.23
C GLU A 77 9.15 -21.71 -1.30
N HIS A 78 9.44 -21.93 -0.02
CA HIS A 78 8.40 -22.34 0.93
C HIS A 78 7.31 -21.28 1.11
N PHE A 79 7.66 -20.00 1.12
CA PHE A 79 6.70 -18.89 1.15
C PHE A 79 5.71 -18.96 0.00
N ASN A 80 6.20 -19.13 -1.22
CA ASN A 80 5.36 -19.15 -2.41
C ASN A 80 4.58 -20.46 -2.54
N GLU A 81 5.20 -21.61 -2.31
CA GLU A 81 4.58 -22.91 -2.58
C GLU A 81 3.73 -23.42 -1.42
N ASN A 82 4.27 -23.39 -0.19
CA ASN A 82 3.66 -24.07 0.95
C ASN A 82 2.73 -23.19 1.78
N TYR A 83 2.95 -21.87 1.78
CA TYR A 83 2.24 -20.95 2.67
C TYR A 83 1.25 -20.04 1.93
N LEU A 84 1.71 -19.32 0.90
CA LEU A 84 0.88 -18.35 0.19
C LEU A 84 0.30 -18.90 -1.12
N GLU A 85 0.69 -20.10 -1.54
CA GLU A 85 0.24 -20.76 -2.77
C GLU A 85 0.20 -19.77 -3.94
N SER A 86 1.30 -19.03 -4.20
CA SER A 86 1.30 -17.83 -5.04
C SER A 86 0.90 -18.09 -6.50
N ASP A 87 1.06 -19.30 -6.99
CA ASP A 87 0.57 -19.68 -8.32
C ASP A 87 -0.96 -19.68 -8.40
N LYS A 88 -1.63 -19.97 -7.27
CA LYS A 88 -3.09 -19.98 -7.13
C LYS A 88 -3.63 -18.63 -6.64
N TYR A 89 -2.92 -17.97 -5.73
CA TYR A 89 -3.28 -16.66 -5.17
C TYR A 89 -2.17 -15.64 -5.43
N PRO A 90 -2.00 -15.18 -6.68
CA PRO A 90 -0.82 -14.42 -7.09
C PRO A 90 -0.72 -13.03 -6.49
N ASN A 91 -1.80 -12.49 -5.92
CA ASN A 91 -1.84 -11.11 -5.47
C ASN A 91 -2.38 -11.00 -4.05
N ALA A 92 -1.75 -10.12 -3.26
CA ALA A 92 -2.36 -9.53 -2.08
C ALA A 92 -2.89 -8.14 -2.47
N ILE A 93 -4.15 -7.85 -2.13
CA ILE A 93 -4.83 -6.61 -2.52
C ILE A 93 -5.53 -6.03 -1.32
N PHE A 94 -5.44 -4.72 -1.13
CA PHE A 94 -6.27 -4.01 -0.17
C PHE A 94 -7.00 -2.87 -0.81
N LYS A 95 -8.26 -2.73 -0.41
CA LYS A 95 -9.14 -1.65 -0.81
C LYS A 95 -9.68 -1.03 0.47
N GLY A 96 -9.39 0.23 0.68
CA GLY A 96 -9.77 0.93 1.90
C GLY A 96 -10.11 2.38 1.68
N LYS A 97 -10.47 3.02 2.78
CA LYS A 97 -10.83 4.43 2.85
C LYS A 97 -10.35 5.02 4.16
N ILE A 98 -9.75 6.19 4.08
CA ILE A 98 -9.38 6.99 5.24
C ILE A 98 -10.65 7.41 5.97
N VAL A 99 -10.72 7.14 7.27
CA VAL A 99 -11.80 7.56 8.15
C VAL A 99 -11.66 9.06 8.38
N SER A 100 -12.68 9.83 8.01
CA SER A 100 -12.70 11.29 8.14
C SER A 100 -11.44 11.95 7.57
N PRO A 101 -11.22 11.86 6.23
CA PRO A 101 -9.96 12.29 5.63
C PRO A 101 -9.69 13.77 5.90
N PRO A 102 -8.46 14.12 6.34
CA PRO A 102 -8.05 15.51 6.42
C PRO A 102 -7.89 16.11 5.01
N ASP A 103 -7.64 17.42 4.93
CA ASP A 103 -7.33 18.08 3.67
C ASP A 103 -5.91 17.74 3.21
N LEU A 104 -5.77 16.62 2.50
CA LEU A 104 -4.50 16.10 2.00
C LEU A 104 -3.90 16.90 0.83
N HIS A 105 -4.56 17.96 0.37
CA HIS A 105 -3.96 18.92 -0.57
C HIS A 105 -3.03 19.92 0.11
N LYS A 106 -3.01 19.95 1.45
CA LYS A 106 -2.14 20.80 2.25
C LYS A 106 -0.93 20.03 2.73
N ASP A 107 0.23 20.66 2.62
CA ASP A 107 1.46 20.17 3.21
C ASP A 107 1.30 19.97 4.73
N GLY A 108 1.82 18.86 5.23
CA GLY A 108 1.64 18.46 6.62
C GLY A 108 1.91 16.98 6.85
N THR A 109 1.83 16.56 8.10
CA THR A 109 1.85 15.15 8.50
C THR A 109 0.55 14.82 9.21
N TYR A 110 -0.13 13.79 8.73
CA TYR A 110 -1.46 13.40 9.16
C TYR A 110 -1.43 11.96 9.65
N GLU A 111 -1.77 11.75 10.92
CA GLU A 111 -2.10 10.43 11.43
C GLU A 111 -3.56 10.15 11.13
N VAL A 112 -3.83 9.05 10.44
CA VAL A 112 -5.18 8.70 10.00
C VAL A 112 -5.50 7.25 10.33
N MET A 113 -6.80 6.96 10.50
CA MET A 113 -7.31 5.59 10.52
C MET A 113 -7.79 5.22 9.11
N VAL A 114 -7.52 4.00 8.68
CA VAL A 114 -7.99 3.46 7.39
C VAL A 114 -8.80 2.21 7.64
N ASP A 115 -10.05 2.20 7.18
CA ASP A 115 -10.89 1.00 7.15
C ASP A 115 -10.83 0.39 5.75
N GLY A 116 -10.69 -0.92 5.64
CA GLY A 116 -10.67 -1.57 4.34
C GLY A 116 -10.73 -3.08 4.41
N THR A 117 -10.61 -3.71 3.25
CA THR A 117 -10.57 -5.17 3.10
C THR A 117 -9.24 -5.58 2.51
N LEU A 118 -8.52 -6.48 3.18
CA LEU A 118 -7.35 -7.18 2.66
C LEU A 118 -7.79 -8.52 2.06
N SER A 119 -7.64 -8.65 0.76
CA SER A 119 -7.72 -9.90 0.01
C SER A 119 -6.33 -10.54 -0.02
N LEU A 120 -6.17 -11.64 0.72
CA LEU A 120 -4.92 -12.40 0.79
C LEU A 120 -5.25 -13.89 0.87
N HIS A 121 -4.53 -14.69 0.08
CA HIS A 121 -4.67 -16.15 0.07
C HIS A 121 -6.11 -16.63 -0.21
N GLY A 122 -6.81 -15.94 -1.12
CA GLY A 122 -8.20 -16.22 -1.47
C GLY A 122 -9.23 -15.87 -0.37
N VAL A 123 -8.83 -15.14 0.66
CA VAL A 123 -9.70 -14.74 1.77
C VAL A 123 -9.71 -13.22 1.91
N ASP A 124 -10.92 -12.67 1.95
CA ASP A 124 -11.17 -11.27 2.25
C ASP A 124 -11.37 -11.08 3.77
N LYS A 125 -10.61 -10.16 4.36
CA LYS A 125 -10.74 -9.80 5.77
C LYS A 125 -10.81 -8.28 5.95
N PRO A 126 -11.70 -7.78 6.82
CA PRO A 126 -11.72 -6.37 7.17
C PRO A 126 -10.51 -6.04 8.05
N TYR A 127 -9.89 -4.89 7.80
CA TYR A 127 -8.82 -4.31 8.59
C TYR A 127 -9.14 -2.86 8.93
N ARG A 128 -8.72 -2.45 10.12
CA ARG A 128 -8.74 -1.06 10.58
C ARG A 128 -7.38 -0.73 11.12
N GLU A 129 -6.61 0.03 10.36
CA GLU A 129 -5.19 0.28 10.66
C GLU A 129 -4.86 1.77 10.75
N LYS A 130 -3.81 2.07 11.52
CA LYS A 130 -3.22 3.41 11.56
C LYS A 130 -2.29 3.60 10.37
N ALA A 131 -2.34 4.78 9.77
CA ALA A 131 -1.40 5.20 8.74
C ALA A 131 -0.93 6.63 9.02
N VAL A 132 0.27 6.93 8.55
CA VAL A 132 0.84 8.28 8.53
C VAL A 132 0.93 8.72 7.07
N ILE A 133 0.32 9.84 6.75
CA ILE A 133 0.41 10.49 5.44
C ILE A 133 1.19 11.79 5.61
N THR A 134 2.31 11.92 4.91
CA THR A 134 3.07 13.16 4.85
C THR A 134 2.91 13.76 3.47
N VAL A 135 2.42 14.99 3.40
CA VAL A 135 2.32 15.78 2.18
C VAL A 135 3.41 16.83 2.23
N LYS A 136 4.27 16.86 1.21
CA LYS A 136 5.34 17.84 1.09
C LYS A 136 5.44 18.30 -0.36
N ASP A 137 5.44 19.60 -0.59
CA ASP A 137 5.45 20.19 -1.93
C ASP A 137 4.32 19.62 -2.81
N GLY A 138 3.14 19.39 -2.22
CA GLY A 138 1.98 18.78 -2.90
C GLY A 138 2.15 17.31 -3.30
N LYS A 139 3.19 16.63 -2.77
CA LYS A 139 3.45 15.19 -3.01
C LYS A 139 3.14 14.39 -1.75
N PRO A 140 2.11 13.54 -1.78
CA PRO A 140 1.79 12.67 -0.66
C PRO A 140 2.75 11.49 -0.59
N ALA A 141 3.07 11.07 0.62
CA ALA A 141 3.71 9.80 0.95
C ALA A 141 2.94 9.15 2.10
N ALA A 142 2.73 7.84 2.04
CA ALA A 142 2.05 7.09 3.09
C ALA A 142 2.95 6.02 3.69
N ASN A 143 2.77 5.79 4.99
CA ASN A 143 3.37 4.70 5.75
C ASN A 143 2.29 4.05 6.62
N ALA A 144 2.15 2.73 6.53
CA ALA A 144 1.19 1.97 7.32
C ALA A 144 1.79 0.65 7.76
N LYS A 145 1.27 0.12 8.87
CA LYS A 145 1.60 -1.22 9.38
C LYS A 145 0.32 -2.03 9.49
N PHE A 146 0.37 -3.28 9.07
CA PHE A 146 -0.71 -4.25 9.15
C PHE A 146 -0.25 -5.41 10.02
N ASN A 147 -1.02 -5.78 11.03
CA ASN A 147 -0.76 -6.98 11.82
C ASN A 147 -1.59 -8.13 11.26
N VAL A 148 -1.01 -8.86 10.30
CA VAL A 148 -1.71 -9.91 9.57
C VAL A 148 -1.65 -11.21 10.36
N LYS A 149 -2.81 -11.66 10.85
CA LYS A 149 -2.92 -12.97 11.48
C LYS A 149 -3.08 -14.05 10.41
N LEU A 150 -2.14 -14.98 10.34
CA LEU A 150 -2.06 -15.96 9.23
C LEU A 150 -3.31 -16.86 9.15
N VAL A 151 -3.84 -17.27 10.30
CA VAL A 151 -5.04 -18.11 10.37
C VAL A 151 -6.29 -17.42 9.83
N ASP A 152 -6.37 -16.09 9.89
CA ASP A 152 -7.50 -15.35 9.33
C ASP A 152 -7.55 -15.49 7.81
N HIS A 153 -6.41 -15.65 7.15
CA HIS A 153 -6.31 -15.84 5.71
C HIS A 153 -6.18 -17.31 5.30
N ARG A 154 -6.47 -18.25 6.21
CA ARG A 154 -6.33 -19.71 5.99
C ARG A 154 -4.93 -20.14 5.55
N ILE A 155 -3.91 -19.36 5.92
CA ILE A 155 -2.51 -19.72 5.71
C ILE A 155 -2.14 -20.69 6.83
N LYS A 156 -1.85 -21.94 6.46
CA LYS A 156 -1.58 -23.02 7.43
C LYS A 156 -0.10 -23.10 7.74
N ILE A 157 0.23 -23.10 9.03
CA ILE A 157 1.58 -23.36 9.51
C ILE A 157 1.64 -24.83 9.95
N PRO A 158 2.50 -25.68 9.37
CA PRO A 158 2.67 -27.06 9.82
C PRO A 158 3.13 -27.10 11.28
N THR A 159 2.57 -28.01 12.08
CA THR A 159 2.85 -28.13 13.52
C THR A 159 4.33 -28.33 13.82
N LEU A 160 5.07 -28.99 12.92
CA LEU A 160 6.50 -29.25 13.07
C LEU A 160 7.34 -27.96 13.13
N VAL A 161 6.90 -26.89 12.47
CA VAL A 161 7.63 -25.62 12.33
C VAL A 161 6.91 -24.44 12.99
N ILE A 162 5.87 -24.69 13.78
CA ILE A 162 5.07 -23.61 14.40
C ILE A 162 5.87 -22.73 15.36
N LYS A 163 6.95 -23.26 15.95
CA LYS A 163 7.88 -22.48 16.78
C LYS A 163 8.80 -21.56 15.96
N ASN A 164 8.82 -21.70 14.64
CA ASN A 164 9.71 -21.00 13.72
C ASN A 164 8.98 -19.90 12.93
N ILE A 165 7.64 -19.83 13.01
CA ILE A 165 6.83 -18.87 12.26
C ILE A 165 5.84 -18.20 13.21
N ALA A 166 5.84 -16.86 13.25
CA ALA A 166 4.88 -16.11 14.07
C ALA A 166 3.45 -16.26 13.55
N GLU A 167 2.48 -16.35 14.46
CA GLU A 167 1.05 -16.42 14.10
C GLU A 167 0.52 -15.09 13.52
N VAL A 168 1.16 -13.98 13.90
CA VAL A 168 0.88 -12.62 13.45
C VAL A 168 2.14 -12.06 12.83
N VAL A 169 2.03 -11.55 11.60
CA VAL A 169 3.13 -10.97 10.84
C VAL A 169 2.87 -9.47 10.68
N GLU A 170 3.81 -8.65 11.14
CA GLU A 170 3.77 -7.21 10.89
C GLU A 170 4.24 -6.92 9.46
N VAL A 171 3.35 -6.37 8.64
CA VAL A 171 3.64 -5.92 7.28
C VAL A 171 3.68 -4.40 7.25
N THR A 172 4.83 -3.84 6.89
CA THR A 172 4.98 -2.40 6.66
C THR A 172 4.79 -2.09 5.17
N VAL A 173 4.02 -1.04 4.88
CA VAL A 173 3.78 -0.53 3.53
C VAL A 173 4.21 0.93 3.47
N LYS A 174 5.05 1.27 2.49
CA LYS A 174 5.52 2.64 2.23
C LYS A 174 5.29 2.99 0.76
N ALA A 175 4.56 4.07 0.52
CA ALA A 175 4.27 4.56 -0.82
C ALA A 175 4.68 6.03 -0.93
N ALA A 176 5.52 6.36 -1.91
CA ALA A 176 5.79 7.74 -2.30
C ALA A 176 5.02 8.00 -3.59
N TYR A 177 4.01 8.86 -3.53
CA TYR A 177 3.09 9.01 -4.64
C TYR A 177 3.50 10.13 -5.59
N THR A 178 3.18 9.93 -6.86
CA THR A 178 3.23 10.95 -7.90
C THR A 178 1.84 11.12 -8.51
N THR A 179 1.61 12.24 -9.20
CA THR A 179 0.38 12.44 -9.97
C THR A 179 0.17 11.25 -10.91
N ALA A 180 -1.06 10.73 -10.97
CA ALA A 180 -1.38 9.70 -11.95
C ALA A 180 -1.14 10.26 -13.36
N THR A 181 -0.19 9.69 -14.09
CA THR A 181 0.00 9.92 -15.53
C THR A 181 -0.93 9.06 -16.36
#